data_AF-H6CS99-F1
#
_entry.id   AF-H6CS99-F1
#
_cell.length_a   1.000
_cell.length_b   1.000
_cell.length_c   1.000
_cell.angle_alpha   90.00
_cell.angle_beta   90.00
_cell.angle_gamma   90.00
#
_symmetry.space_group_name_H-M   'P 1'
#
loop_
_entity.id
_entity.type
_entity.pdbx_description
1 polymer ?
#
loop_
_entity_poly.entity_id
_entity_poly.type
_entity_poly.pdbx_seq_one_letter_code
_entity_poly.pdbx_strand_id
1 'polypeptide(L)'
;MVFMDYRDYTKQKVRSSEAEYPTFLYVMPMSPTRLFFEETCLASKEAMPFDLLKKKLLSRLQTMGIRITKTYEEEWSWIPVGGSLPNTEQKNLAFGAAASMV
;
A
#
# COMPACT_ATOMS: atom_id res chain seq x y z
N MET A 1 7.46 -3.31 -15.29
CA MET A 1 6.48 -3.00 -14.22
C MET A 1 6.45 -1.49 -14.06
N VAL A 2 5.30 -0.91 -13.71
CA VAL A 2 5.17 0.53 -13.41
C VAL A 2 5.30 0.75 -11.90
N PHE A 3 5.72 1.93 -11.48
CA PHE A 3 5.97 2.25 -10.06
C PHE A 3 4.71 2.11 -9.19
N MET A 4 3.57 2.62 -9.66
CA MET A 4 2.25 2.43 -9.07
C MET A 4 1.33 1.75 -10.07
N ASP A 5 0.84 0.57 -9.74
CA ASP A 5 -0.01 -0.23 -10.61
C ASP A 5 -1.46 -0.30 -10.08
N TYR A 6 -2.35 0.44 -10.73
CA TYR A 6 -3.78 0.52 -10.43
C TYR A 6 -4.62 -0.48 -11.22
N ARG A 7 -4.01 -1.30 -12.08
CA ARG A 7 -4.78 -2.26 -12.89
C ARG A 7 -5.47 -3.26 -11.98
N ASP A 8 -6.68 -3.64 -12.36
CA ASP A 8 -7.41 -4.72 -11.71
C ASP A 8 -6.93 -6.07 -12.25
N TYR A 9 -6.45 -6.92 -11.36
CA TYR A 9 -5.99 -8.28 -11.68
C TYR A 9 -6.98 -9.35 -11.18
N THR A 10 -8.13 -8.96 -10.64
CA THR A 10 -9.15 -9.90 -10.21
C THR A 10 -9.79 -10.56 -11.44
N LYS A 11 -9.79 -11.90 -11.47
CA LYS A 11 -10.32 -12.68 -12.59
C LYS A 11 -11.86 -12.80 -12.59
N GLN A 12 -12.54 -12.28 -11.57
CA GLN A 12 -13.98 -12.45 -11.40
C GLN A 12 -14.71 -11.10 -11.40
N LYS A 13 -15.58 -10.89 -12.41
CA LYS A 13 -16.62 -9.83 -12.45
C LYS A 13 -17.77 -10.09 -11.47
N VAL A 14 -17.51 -10.77 -10.35
CA VAL A 14 -18.49 -10.85 -9.26
C VAL A 14 -18.32 -9.58 -8.46
N ARG A 15 -19.42 -8.94 -8.03
CA ARG A 15 -19.36 -7.88 -7.00
C ARG A 15 -18.79 -8.51 -5.73
N SER A 16 -17.47 -8.63 -5.65
CA SER A 16 -16.76 -9.05 -4.46
C SER A 16 -16.62 -7.84 -3.55
N SER A 17 -16.46 -8.08 -2.26
CA SER A 17 -16.05 -7.05 -1.29
C SER A 17 -14.75 -6.34 -1.69
N GLU A 18 -13.99 -6.85 -2.66
CA GLU A 18 -12.78 -6.18 -3.17
C GLU A 18 -13.09 -4.93 -4.00
N ALA A 19 -14.28 -4.85 -4.62
CA ALA A 19 -14.77 -3.64 -5.29
C ALA A 19 -15.10 -2.51 -4.28
N GLU A 20 -15.36 -2.88 -3.03
CA GLU A 20 -15.61 -1.93 -1.93
C GLU A 20 -14.32 -1.26 -1.44
N TYR A 21 -13.17 -1.90 -1.68
CA TYR A 21 -11.89 -1.41 -1.17
C TYR A 21 -10.80 -1.36 -2.26
N PRO A 22 -10.72 -0.26 -3.04
CA PRO A 22 -9.71 -0.12 -4.08
C PRO A 22 -8.29 -0.08 -3.49
N THR A 23 -7.41 -0.89 -4.07
CA THR A 23 -5.99 -0.98 -3.72
C THR A 23 -5.14 -0.93 -4.97
N PHE A 24 -3.88 -0.57 -4.80
CA PHE A 24 -2.89 -0.52 -5.87
C PHE A 24 -1.56 -1.12 -5.39
N LEU A 25 -0.72 -1.50 -6.34
CA LEU A 25 0.56 -2.14 -6.06
C LEU A 25 1.72 -1.16 -6.31
N TYR A 26 2.53 -0.92 -5.28
CA TYR A 26 3.86 -0.33 -5.41
C TYR A 26 4.89 -1.38 -5.76
N VAL A 27 5.77 -1.05 -6.71
CA VAL A 27 6.86 -1.92 -7.12
C VAL A 27 8.14 -1.11 -7.28
N MET A 28 9.17 -1.47 -6.53
CA MET A 28 10.49 -0.86 -6.63
C MET A 28 11.57 -1.93 -6.86
N PRO A 29 12.30 -1.90 -7.99
CA PRO A 29 13.44 -2.78 -8.18
C PRO A 29 14.59 -2.33 -7.27
N MET A 30 15.04 -3.22 -6.39
CA MET A 30 16.26 -3.00 -5.59
C MET A 30 17.51 -3.53 -6.30
N SER A 31 17.33 -4.52 -7.18
CA SER A 31 18.35 -5.09 -8.06
C SER A 31 17.66 -5.86 -9.20
N PRO A 32 18.40 -6.46 -10.16
CA PRO A 32 17.79 -7.26 -11.22
C PRO A 32 16.96 -8.47 -10.73
N THR A 33 17.18 -8.95 -9.51
CA THR A 33 16.52 -10.13 -8.95
C THR A 33 15.84 -9.89 -7.61
N ARG A 34 15.86 -8.66 -7.10
CA ARG A 34 15.19 -8.27 -5.85
C ARG A 34 14.28 -7.10 -6.09
N LEU A 35 13.01 -7.29 -5.74
CA LEU A 35 11.97 -6.29 -5.88
C LEU A 35 11.27 -6.13 -4.54
N PHE A 36 10.96 -4.89 -4.21
CA PHE A 36 10.02 -4.54 -3.17
C PHE A 36 8.61 -4.49 -3.77
N PHE A 37 7.66 -5.10 -3.08
CA PHE A 37 6.25 -5.09 -3.44
C PHE A 37 5.41 -4.68 -2.24
N GLU A 38 4.51 -3.73 -2.43
CA GLU A 38 3.58 -3.29 -1.38
C GLU A 38 2.20 -3.10 -1.99
N GLU A 39 1.20 -3.80 -1.46
CA GLU A 39 -0.20 -3.53 -1.79
C GLU A 39 -0.73 -2.50 -0.78
N THR A 40 -1.24 -1.39 -1.31
CA THR A 40 -1.63 -0.21 -0.54
C THR A 40 -3.07 0.16 -0.88
N CYS A 41 -3.88 0.51 0.12
CA CYS A 41 -5.17 1.16 -0.12
C CYS A 41 -4.99 2.68 -0.18
N LEU A 42 -5.81 3.35 -1.01
CA LEU A 42 -5.93 4.81 -0.90
C LEU A 42 -6.53 5.20 0.45
N ALA A 43 -6.37 6.47 0.81
CA ALA A 43 -7.01 7.07 1.98
C ALA A 43 -8.49 6.65 2.06
N SER A 44 -8.83 6.00 3.16
CA SER A 44 -10.17 5.49 3.43
C SER A 44 -10.59 5.92 4.83
N LYS A 45 -11.91 6.05 5.04
CA LYS A 45 -12.46 6.45 6.35
C LYS A 45 -12.10 5.43 7.44
N GLU A 46 -12.08 4.14 7.09
CA GLU A 46 -11.73 3.04 7.97
C GLU A 46 -10.46 2.38 7.45
N ALA A 47 -9.53 2.05 8.34
CA ALA A 47 -8.30 1.38 7.95
C ALA A 47 -8.60 -0.01 7.37
N MET A 48 -8.00 -0.33 6.22
CA MET A 48 -8.10 -1.67 5.67
C MET A 48 -7.34 -2.67 6.57
N PRO A 49 -7.91 -3.85 6.88
CA PRO A 49 -7.18 -4.90 7.56
C PRO A 49 -5.94 -5.35 6.78
N PHE A 50 -4.79 -5.41 7.46
CA PHE A 50 -3.53 -5.85 6.87
C PHE A 50 -3.58 -7.24 6.22
N ASP A 51 -4.31 -8.18 6.82
CA ASP A 51 -4.52 -9.51 6.23
C ASP A 51 -5.21 -9.47 4.87
N LEU A 52 -6.09 -8.48 4.63
CA LEU A 52 -6.75 -8.31 3.35
C LEU A 52 -5.75 -7.77 2.30
N LEU A 53 -4.93 -6.78 2.66
CA LEU A 53 -3.85 -6.27 1.80
C LEU A 53 -2.88 -7.39 1.41
N LYS A 54 -2.45 -8.21 2.37
CA LYS A 54 -1.53 -9.33 2.10
C LYS A 54 -2.16 -10.39 1.19
N LYS A 55 -3.44 -10.74 1.38
CA LYS A 55 -4.17 -11.64 0.47
C LYS A 55 -4.24 -11.08 -0.94
N LYS A 56 -4.56 -9.79 -1.08
CA LYS A 56 -4.61 -9.10 -2.37
C LYS A 56 -3.25 -9.08 -3.06
N LEU A 57 -2.18 -8.75 -2.34
CA LEU A 57 -0.80 -8.78 -2.84
C LEU A 57 -0.46 -10.15 -3.42
N LEU A 58 -0.65 -11.23 -2.65
CA LEU A 58 -0.30 -12.57 -3.09
C LEU A 58 -1.12 -13.02 -4.30
N SER A 59 -2.42 -12.71 -4.33
CA SER A 59 -3.31 -13.00 -5.46
C SER A 59 -2.86 -12.27 -6.74
N ARG A 60 -2.46 -11.00 -6.61
CA ARG A 60 -1.95 -10.20 -7.73
C ARG A 60 -0.63 -10.75 -8.25
N LEU A 61 0.33 -11.04 -7.38
CA LEU A 61 1.62 -11.62 -7.77
C LEU A 61 1.45 -12.98 -8.47
N GLN A 62 0.57 -13.83 -7.94
CA GLN A 62 0.21 -15.10 -8.58
C GLN A 62 -0.39 -14.88 -9.98
N THR A 63 -1.30 -13.92 -10.13
CA THR A 63 -1.92 -13.59 -11.42
C THR A 63 -0.92 -13.03 -12.42
N MET A 64 0.09 -12.29 -11.96
CA MET A 64 1.20 -11.81 -12.79
C MET A 64 2.22 -12.91 -13.15
N GLY A 65 2.06 -14.12 -12.62
CA GLY A 65 3.02 -15.21 -12.81
C GLY A 65 4.35 -14.99 -12.08
N ILE A 66 4.38 -14.12 -11.07
CA ILE A 66 5.56 -13.86 -10.25
C ILE A 66 5.71 -14.98 -9.23
N ARG A 67 6.85 -15.69 -9.30
CA ARG A 67 7.22 -16.72 -8.32
C ARG A 67 8.16 -16.12 -7.28
N ILE A 68 7.67 -16.00 -6.04
CA ILE A 68 8.51 -15.62 -4.90
C ILE A 68 9.41 -16.80 -4.54
N THR A 69 10.73 -16.59 -4.60
CA THR A 69 11.73 -17.60 -4.23
C THR A 69 12.22 -17.42 -2.80
N LYS A 70 12.23 -16.17 -2.30
CA LYS A 70 12.64 -15.80 -0.96
C LYS A 70 12.03 -14.46 -0.57
N THR A 71 11.48 -14.38 0.64
CA THR A 71 11.13 -13.12 1.30
C THR A 71 12.28 -12.73 2.21
N TYR A 72 12.75 -11.49 2.11
CA TYR A 72 13.83 -10.97 2.96
C TYR A 72 13.25 -10.23 4.17
N GLU A 73 12.27 -9.36 3.91
CA GLU A 73 11.64 -8.48 4.90
C GLU A 73 10.13 -8.44 4.64
N GLU A 74 9.36 -8.22 5.70
CA GLU A 74 7.91 -7.98 5.67
C GLU A 74 7.62 -6.80 6.60
N GLU A 75 6.96 -5.78 6.08
CA GLU A 75 6.64 -4.56 6.80
C GLU A 75 5.14 -4.25 6.70
N TRP A 76 4.62 -3.56 7.72
CA TRP A 76 3.25 -3.10 7.79
C TRP A 76 3.25 -1.60 8.04
N SER A 77 2.70 -0.84 7.10
CA SER A 77 2.67 0.62 7.17
C SER A 77 1.24 1.10 7.37
N TRP A 78 1.05 2.00 8.33
CA TRP A 78 -0.20 2.71 8.53
C TRP A 78 0.09 4.20 8.65
N ILE A 79 -0.49 4.97 7.73
CA ILE A 79 -0.30 6.42 7.66
C ILE A 79 -1.63 7.07 8.01
N PRO A 80 -1.76 7.70 9.20
CA PRO A 80 -2.93 8.47 9.54
C PRO A 80 -2.97 9.72 8.66
N VAL A 81 -3.98 9.81 7.81
CA VAL A 81 -4.23 10.97 6.93
C VAL A 81 -5.34 11.83 7.53
N GLY A 82 -5.27 13.15 7.31
CA GLY A 82 -6.27 14.09 7.83
C GLY A 82 -6.08 14.54 9.28
N GLY A 83 -4.85 14.45 9.80
CA GLY A 83 -4.50 15.04 11.10
C GLY A 83 -4.64 16.56 11.12
N SER A 84 -4.64 17.15 12.32
CA SER A 84 -4.67 18.61 12.48
C SER A 84 -3.40 19.25 11.89
N LEU A 85 -3.56 20.45 11.32
CA LEU A 85 -2.42 21.27 10.92
C LEU A 85 -1.54 21.62 12.13
N PRO A 86 -0.22 21.80 11.94
CA PRO A 86 0.67 22.21 13.02
C PRO A 86 0.23 23.52 13.67
N ASN A 87 0.34 23.60 14.99
CA ASN A 87 0.14 24.87 15.70
C ASN A 87 1.28 25.84 15.31
N THR A 88 0.93 27.02 14.82
CA THR A 88 1.90 28.06 14.40
C THR A 88 2.42 28.90 15.56
N GLU A 89 1.79 28.85 16.74
CA GLU A 89 2.15 29.64 17.92
C GLU A 89 3.18 28.94 18.84
N GLN A 90 3.48 27.68 18.59
CA GLN A 90 4.44 26.92 19.39
C GLN A 90 5.89 27.23 18.98
N LYS A 91 6.83 27.15 19.94
CA LYS A 91 8.25 27.44 19.67
C LYS A 91 8.96 26.40 18.80
N ASN A 92 8.44 25.18 18.76
CA ASN A 92 9.07 24.06 18.06
C ASN A 92 8.31 23.76 16.76
N LEU A 93 9.00 23.80 15.62
CA LEU A 93 8.42 23.43 14.34
C LEU A 93 8.56 21.92 14.11
N ALA A 94 7.43 21.21 14.06
CA ALA A 94 7.41 19.83 13.59
C ALA A 94 7.52 19.78 12.04
N PHE A 95 8.06 18.69 11.50
CA PHE A 95 8.18 18.47 10.05
C PHE A 95 7.80 17.03 9.67
N GLY A 96 7.45 16.82 8.39
CA GLY A 96 7.04 15.52 7.85
C GLY A 96 5.85 14.91 8.59
N ALA A 97 5.90 13.60 8.85
CA ALA A 97 4.84 12.88 9.55
C ALA A 97 4.54 13.45 10.95
N ALA A 98 5.55 13.98 11.67
CA ALA A 98 5.35 14.62 12.97
C ALA A 98 4.51 15.91 12.89
N ALA A 99 4.35 16.48 11.70
CA ALA A 99 3.54 17.65 11.41
C ALA A 99 2.22 17.31 10.70
N SER A 100 1.83 16.04 10.63
CA SER A 100 0.70 15.57 9.82
C SER A 100 0.83 15.93 8.33
N MET A 101 2.06 16.05 7.82
CA MET A 101 2.35 16.34 6.42
C MET A 101 3.05 15.13 5.79
N VAL A 102 2.29 14.34 5.04
CA VAL A 102 2.74 13.14 4.31
C VAL A 102 2.32 13.25 2.84
#